data_AF-A0A932A9S1-F1
#
_entry.id   AF-A0A932A9S1-F1
#
_cell.length_a   1.000
_cell.length_b   1.000
_cell.length_c   1.000
_cell.angle_alpha   90.00
_cell.angle_beta   90.00
_cell.angle_gamma   90.00
#
_symmetry.space_group_name_H-M   'P 1'
#
loop_
_entity.id
_entity.type
_entity.pdbx_description
1 polymer ?
#
loop_
_entity_poly.entity_id
_entity_poly.type
_entity_poly.pdbx_seq_one_letter_code
_entity_poly.pdbx_strand_id
1 'polypeptide(L)'
;MRVGDYIDAYCSRCKRVMDHTVVSMEGSEVSRVRCRTCDYEHTYRPGQTGKKKELTKEEAFNQVLASVMGTIPGATEEKPKKKKK
;
A
#
# COMPACT_ATOMS: atom_id res chain seq x y z
N MET A 1 -21.11 6.11 7.29
CA MET A 1 -20.18 7.21 7.59
C MET A 1 -20.94 8.51 7.39
N ARG A 2 -20.75 9.48 8.27
CA ARG A 2 -21.41 10.79 8.26
C ARG A 2 -20.39 11.91 8.40
N VAL A 3 -20.82 13.14 8.13
CA VAL A 3 -20.04 14.34 8.43
C VAL A 3 -19.76 14.39 9.93
N GLY A 4 -18.52 14.74 10.29
CA GLY A 4 -18.04 14.76 11.67
C GLY A 4 -17.46 13.44 12.19
N ASP A 5 -17.61 12.33 11.45
CA ASP A 5 -16.89 11.09 11.78
C ASP A 5 -15.38 11.25 11.54
N TYR A 6 -14.60 10.40 12.19
CA TYR A 6 -13.14 10.35 12.07
C TYR A 6 -12.69 9.30 11.07
N ILE A 7 -11.66 9.62 10.29
CA ILE A 7 -11.06 8.73 9.29
C ILE A 7 -9.56 8.94 9.14
N ASP A 8 -8.83 7.84 8.99
CA ASP A 8 -7.42 7.87 8.65
C ASP A 8 -7.22 8.13 7.14
N ALA A 9 -6.64 9.29 6.84
CA ALA A 9 -6.36 9.74 5.47
C ALA A 9 -4.95 10.33 5.36
N TYR A 10 -4.43 10.43 4.14
CA TYR A 10 -3.13 11.06 3.93
C TYR A 10 -3.25 12.59 3.94
N CYS A 11 -2.59 13.25 4.90
CA CYS A 11 -2.54 14.70 4.98
C CYS A 11 -1.45 15.27 4.06
N SER A 12 -1.81 16.16 3.13
CA SER A 12 -0.84 16.82 2.25
C SER A 12 0.13 17.75 3.00
N ARG A 13 -0.29 18.28 4.15
CA ARG A 13 0.52 19.18 4.97
C ARG A 13 1.46 18.43 5.92
N CYS A 14 0.95 17.42 6.64
CA CYS A 14 1.75 16.59 7.54
C CYS A 14 2.55 15.50 6.80
N LYS A 15 2.25 15.25 5.52
CA LYS A 15 2.88 14.24 4.66
C LYS A 15 2.84 12.81 5.22
N ARG A 16 1.86 12.51 6.06
CA ARG A 16 1.65 11.20 6.70
C ARG A 16 0.17 10.89 6.87
N VAL A 17 -0.15 9.61 7.08
CA VAL A 17 -1.51 9.18 7.42
C VAL A 17 -1.83 9.63 8.84
N MET A 18 -3.00 10.24 9.01
CA MET A 18 -3.47 10.84 10.25
C MET A 18 -4.98 10.72 10.38
N ASP A 19 -5.44 10.93 11.60
CA ASP A 19 -6.84 11.15 11.91
C ASP A 19 -7.34 12.50 11.33
N HIS A 20 -8.38 12.41 10.50
CA HIS A 20 -9.07 13.55 9.92
C HIS A 20 -10.56 13.50 10.27
N THR A 21 -11.17 14.66 10.44
CA THR A 21 -12.62 14.79 10.55
C THR A 21 -13.23 14.96 9.15
N VAL A 22 -14.31 14.24 8.86
CA VAL A 22 -15.08 14.43 7.62
C VAL A 22 -15.80 15.78 7.65
N VAL A 23 -15.49 16.66 6.71
CA VAL A 23 -16.11 18.00 6.61
C VAL A 23 -17.21 18.02 5.57
N SER A 24 -17.07 17.23 4.51
CA SER A 24 -18.06 17.17 3.43
C SER A 24 -18.09 15.79 2.80
N MET A 25 -19.29 15.37 2.41
CA MET A 25 -19.55 14.12 1.70
C MET A 25 -20.33 14.45 0.43
N GLU A 26 -20.05 13.72 -0.65
CA GLU A 26 -20.79 13.80 -1.90
C GLU A 26 -21.51 12.45 -2.09
N GLY A 27 -22.82 12.44 -1.84
CA GLY A 27 -23.60 11.21 -1.76
C GLY A 27 -23.07 10.29 -0.64
N SER A 28 -22.48 9.16 -1.04
CA SER A 28 -21.93 8.15 -0.12
C SER A 28 -20.40 8.20 0.02
N GLU A 29 -19.71 9.07 -0.71
CA GLU A 29 -18.25 9.21 -0.66
C GLU A 29 -17.81 10.48 0.08
N VAL A 30 -16.65 10.41 0.75
CA VAL A 30 -16.06 11.55 1.44
C VAL A 30 -15.36 12.46 0.42
N SER A 31 -15.76 13.73 0.34
CA SER A 31 -15.17 14.68 -0.61
C SER A 31 -14.05 15.51 0.03
N ARG A 32 -14.25 16.03 1.24
CA ARG A 32 -13.28 16.86 1.96
C ARG A 32 -13.12 16.44 3.43
N VAL A 33 -11.89 16.56 3.91
CA VAL A 33 -11.48 16.21 5.27
C VAL A 33 -10.62 17.30 5.90
N ARG A 34 -10.69 17.43 7.22
CA ARG A 34 -9.85 18.34 8.03
C ARG A 34 -8.90 17.52 8.89
N CYS A 35 -7.60 17.76 8.77
CA CYS A 35 -6.62 17.09 9.62
C CYS A 35 -6.75 17.57 11.06
N ARG A 36 -6.85 16.66 12.04
CA ARG A 36 -6.94 17.04 13.46
C ARG A 36 -5.60 17.43 14.09
N THR A 37 -4.48 17.22 13.40
CA THR A 37 -3.16 17.61 13.90
C THR A 37 -2.74 19.00 13.45
N CYS A 38 -3.04 19.36 12.20
CA CYS A 38 -2.60 20.64 11.62
C CYS A 38 -3.74 21.53 11.16
N ASP A 39 -4.99 21.14 11.42
CA ASP A 39 -6.21 21.88 11.11
C ASP A 39 -6.41 22.24 9.62
N TYR A 40 -5.66 21.60 8.73
CA TYR A 40 -5.73 21.87 7.30
C TYR A 40 -6.85 21.08 6.64
N GLU A 41 -7.68 21.76 5.86
CA GLU A 41 -8.73 21.16 5.05
C GLU A 41 -8.24 20.85 3.64
N HIS A 42 -8.45 19.62 3.20
CA HIS A 42 -8.09 19.18 1.84
C HIS A 42 -9.03 18.10 1.31
N THR A 43 -8.96 17.85 0.01
CA THR A 43 -9.67 16.74 -0.64
C THR A 43 -9.24 15.42 -0.04
N TYR A 44 -10.20 14.52 0.18
CA TYR A 44 -9.93 13.19 0.71
C TYR A 44 -8.94 12.44 -0.17
N ARG A 45 -7.86 11.94 0.44
CA ARG A 45 -6.90 11.04 -0.20
C ARG A 45 -6.78 9.80 0.68
N PRO A 46 -7.25 8.64 0.22
CA PRO A 46 -7.11 7.42 1.01
C PRO A 46 -5.61 7.20 1.29
N GLY A 47 -5.28 6.95 2.55
CA GLY A 47 -3.95 6.47 2.88
C GLY A 47 -3.68 5.23 2.04
N GLN A 48 -2.48 5.10 1.46
CA GLN A 48 -2.08 3.85 0.84
C GLN A 48 -2.00 2.78 1.93
N THR A 49 -3.14 2.20 2.31
CA THR A 49 -3.19 0.80 2.71
C THR A 49 -2.79 0.08 1.44
N GLY A 50 -1.50 -0.17 1.31
CA GLY A 50 -0.96 -0.91 0.20
C GLY A 50 -1.77 -2.18 0.10
N LYS A 51 -2.61 -2.29 -0.92
CA LYS A 51 -2.90 -3.58 -1.53
C LYS A 51 -1.56 -4.04 -2.07
N LYS A 52 -0.69 -4.56 -1.19
CA LYS A 52 0.32 -5.51 -1.61
C LYS A 52 -0.53 -6.57 -2.28
N LYS A 53 -0.49 -6.60 -3.61
CA LYS A 53 -0.97 -7.75 -4.37
C LYS A 53 -0.38 -8.94 -3.62
N GLU A 54 -1.24 -9.82 -3.13
CA GLU A 54 -0.81 -11.06 -2.49
C GLU A 54 -0.05 -11.82 -3.57
N LEU A 55 1.25 -11.58 -3.64
CA LEU A 55 2.14 -12.37 -4.47
C LEU A 55 2.03 -13.77 -3.91
N THR A 56 1.74 -14.72 -4.78
CA THR A 56 1.66 -16.12 -4.41
C THR A 56 2.92 -16.49 -3.65
N LYS A 57 2.82 -17.38 -2.66
CA LYS A 57 3.96 -17.74 -1.78
C LYS A 57 5.22 -18.11 -2.59
N GLU A 58 5.03 -18.71 -3.77
CA GLU A 58 6.06 -19.04 -4.76
C GLU A 58 6.69 -17.81 -5.45
N GLU A 59 5.90 -16.79 -5.83
CA GLU A 59 6.42 -15.56 -6.43
C GLU A 59 7.19 -14.72 -5.40
N ALA A 60 6.69 -14.63 -4.18
CA ALA A 60 7.40 -13.97 -3.08
C ALA A 60 8.72 -14.69 -2.76
N PHE A 61 8.71 -16.04 -2.74
CA PHE A 61 9.91 -16.84 -2.50
C PHE A 61 10.94 -16.69 -3.63
N ASN A 62 10.51 -16.76 -4.89
CA ASN A 62 11.40 -16.55 -6.05
C ASN A 62 12.00 -15.15 -6.08
N GLN A 63 11.25 -14.12 -5.70
CA GLN A 63 11.75 -12.74 -5.64
C GLN A 63 12.83 -12.57 -4.56
N VAL A 64 12.65 -13.20 -3.39
CA VAL A 64 13.66 -13.18 -2.30
C VAL A 64 14.88 -14.01 -2.69
N LEU A 65 14.70 -15.20 -3.27
CA LEU A 65 15.81 -16.02 -3.76
C LEU A 65 16.65 -15.28 -4.82
N ALA A 66 16.00 -14.64 -5.79
CA ALA A 66 16.70 -13.85 -6.81
C ALA A 66 17.50 -12.69 -6.19
N SER A 67 16.94 -12.02 -5.17
CA SER A 67 17.63 -10.92 -4.48
C SER A 67 18.84 -11.40 -3.66
N VAL A 68 18.81 -12.61 -3.10
CA VAL A 68 19.93 -13.19 -2.32
C VAL A 68 20.99 -13.81 -3.23
N MET A 69 20.57 -14.41 -4.35
CA MET A 69 21.50 -15.02 -5.32
C MET A 69 22.23 -13.97 -6.17
N GLY A 70 21.66 -12.77 -6.35
CA GLY A 70 22.31 -11.64 -7.05
C GLY A 70 23.54 -11.05 -6.34
N THR A 71 23.83 -11.45 -5.09
CA THR A 71 25.03 -11.07 -4.34
C THR A 71 26.16 -12.11 -4.35
N ILE A 72 26.02 -13.19 -5.14
CA ILE A 72 27.07 -14.21 -5.29
C ILE A 72 27.56 -14.18 -6.75
N PRO A 73 28.77 -13.69 -7.04
CA PRO A 73 29.39 -13.92 -8.32
C PRO A 73 29.80 -15.40 -8.39
N GLY A 74 28.95 -16.23 -8.99
CA GLY A 74 29.29 -17.60 -9.38
C GLY A 74 28.51 -18.68 -8.64
N ALA A 75 27.45 -19.17 -9.26
CA ALA A 75 27.04 -20.57 -9.18
C ALA A 75 26.18 -20.90 -10.41
N THR A 76 26.73 -21.78 -11.22
CA THR A 76 26.26 -22.25 -12.52
C THR A 76 24.95 -23.02 -12.48
N GLU A 77 24.32 -23.05 -13.66
CA GLU A 77 23.10 -23.73 -14.08
C GLU A 77 22.95 -25.18 -13.60
N GLU A 78 21.71 -25.61 -13.29
CA GLU A 78 21.22 -26.93 -13.73
C GLU A 78 19.68 -26.98 -13.84
N LYS A 79 19.16 -27.21 -15.06
CA LYS A 79 17.73 -27.47 -15.35
C LYS A 79 17.39 -28.94 -15.05
N PRO A 80 16.29 -29.29 -14.35
CA PRO A 80 15.87 -30.68 -14.24
C PRO A 80 15.10 -31.11 -15.50
N LYS A 81 15.63 -32.13 -16.18
CA LYS A 81 15.00 -32.83 -17.31
C LYS A 81 13.74 -33.58 -16.85
N LYS A 82 12.56 -33.22 -17.38
CA LYS A 82 11.35 -34.06 -17.26
C LYS A 82 11.49 -35.29 -18.18
N LYS A 83 11.57 -36.48 -17.57
CA LYS A 83 11.35 -37.77 -18.25
C LYS A 83 9.84 -37.95 -18.49
N LYS A 84 9.42 -38.24 -19.73
CA LYS A 84 8.09 -38.77 -20.05
C LYS A 84 8.24 -40.25 -20.44
N LYS A 85 7.38 -41.08 -19.85
CA LYS A 85 7.12 -42.49 -20.22
C LYS A 85 6.00 -42.51 -21.26
#